data_AF-A0A959NPT5-F1
#
_entry.id   AF-A0A959NPT5-F1
#
_cell.length_a   1.000
_cell.length_b   1.000
_cell.length_c   1.000
_cell.angle_alpha   90.00
_cell.angle_beta   90.00
_cell.angle_gamma   90.00
#
_symmetry.space_group_name_H-M   'P 1'
#
loop_
_entity.id
_entity.type
_entity.pdbx_description
1 polymer ?
#
loop_
_entity_poly.entity_id
_entity_poly.type
_entity_poly.pdbx_seq_one_letter_code
_entity_poly.pdbx_strand_id
1 'polypeptide(L)' 'MEEYSNQNSPMRQQPSAVEVERAVLGAVMLERTALDKVADTLQPECFYDKRNQVIFEAMISLYQS' A
#
# COMPACT_ATOMS: atom_id res chain seq x y z
N MET A 1 -19.79 30.21 -23.82
CA MET A 1 -20.18 30.14 -22.40
C MET A 1 -20.92 28.83 -22.26
N GLU A 2 -20.43 27.97 -21.35
CA GLU A 2 -20.97 26.67 -20.91
C GLU A 2 -21.01 25.58 -22.02
N GLU A 3 -20.37 24.42 -21.92
CA GLU A 3 -20.27 23.53 -20.76
C GLU A 3 -18.95 22.73 -20.80
N TYR A 4 -18.09 22.96 -19.80
CA TYR A 4 -17.15 21.93 -19.36
C TYR A 4 -17.95 20.91 -18.56
N SER A 5 -18.38 19.81 -19.17
CA SER A 5 -18.70 18.62 -18.39
C SER A 5 -17.93 17.46 -18.98
N ASN A 6 -16.64 17.46 -18.66
CA ASN A 6 -15.80 16.28 -18.74
C ASN A 6 -16.54 15.18 -17.99
N GLN A 7 -17.19 14.27 -18.71
CA GLN A 7 -17.74 13.05 -18.15
C GLN A 7 -16.58 12.14 -17.76
N ASN A 8 -15.85 12.52 -16.70
CA ASN A 8 -15.21 11.55 -15.83
C ASN A 8 -16.33 10.75 -15.19
N SER A 9 -16.89 9.83 -15.98
CA SER A 9 -17.56 8.66 -15.43
C SER A 9 -16.56 8.05 -14.44
N PRO A 10 -16.93 7.82 -13.18
CA PRO A 10 -16.15 6.93 -12.33
C PRO A 10 -16.36 5.54 -12.91
N MET A 11 -15.69 5.24 -14.03
CA MET A 11 -15.46 3.89 -14.51
C MET A 11 -14.58 3.26 -13.44
N ARG A 12 -15.23 2.78 -12.38
CA ARG A 12 -14.85 1.64 -11.56
C ARG A 12 -13.36 1.34 -11.62
N GLN A 13 -12.53 2.25 -11.13
CA GLN A 13 -11.25 1.84 -10.58
C GLN A 13 -11.67 0.81 -9.53
N GLN A 14 -11.33 -0.46 -9.72
CA GLN A 14 -11.28 -1.35 -8.57
C GLN A 14 -10.41 -0.59 -7.57
N PRO A 15 -10.97 -0.12 -6.44
CA PRO A 15 -10.40 0.96 -5.65
C PRO A 15 -8.97 0.57 -5.38
N SER A 16 -8.05 1.30 -6.00
CA SER A 16 -6.71 0.83 -6.27
C SER A 16 -5.97 0.60 -4.96
N ALA A 17 -5.95 -0.65 -4.49
CA ALA A 17 -5.28 -1.07 -3.25
C ALA A 17 -3.80 -0.65 -3.23
N VAL A 18 -3.20 -0.41 -4.40
CA VAL A 18 -1.84 0.10 -4.56
C VAL A 18 -1.59 1.41 -3.80
N GLU A 19 -2.57 2.32 -3.70
CA GLU A 19 -2.39 3.56 -2.93
C GLU A 19 -2.35 3.29 -1.42
N VAL A 20 -3.23 2.39 -0.95
CA VAL A 20 -3.27 1.94 0.44
C VAL A 20 -1.99 1.20 0.80
N GLU A 21 -1.54 0.29 -0.06
CA GLU A 21 -0.28 -0.44 0.09
C GLU A 21 0.91 0.52 0.25
N ARG A 22 0.99 1.56 -0.58
CA ARG A 22 2.04 2.58 -0.49
C ARG A 22 1.95 3.37 0.81
N ALA A 23 0.74 3.69 1.28
CA ALA A 23 0.54 4.36 2.56
C ALA A 23 0.98 3.49 3.74
N VAL A 24 0.66 2.19 3.72
CA VAL A 24 1.10 1.22 4.74
C VAL A 24 2.62 1.12 4.77
N LEU A 25 3.26 0.93 3.61
CA LEU A 25 4.72 0.89 3.51
C LEU A 25 5.35 2.19 4.02
N GLY A 26 4.78 3.35 3.66
CA GLY A 26 5.25 4.64 4.14
C GLY A 26 5.13 4.79 5.66
N ALA A 27 4.01 4.38 6.25
CA ALA A 27 3.81 4.42 7.71
C ALA A 27 4.84 3.55 8.44
N VAL A 28 5.06 2.33 7.94
CA VAL A 28 6.04 1.39 8.48
C VAL A 28 7.49 1.90 8.34
N MET A 29 7.81 2.60 7.24
CA MET A 29 9.14 3.23 7.06
C MET A 29 9.39 4.37 8.05
N LEU A 30 8.36 5.14 8.41
CA LEU A 30 8.48 6.28 9.31
C LEU A 30 8.57 5.87 10.77
N GLU A 31 7.82 4.84 11.17
CA GLU A 31 7.74 4.37 12.55
C GLU A 31 8.20 2.92 12.65
N ARG A 32 9.39 2.68 13.22
CA ARG A 32 9.92 1.31 13.40
C ARG A 32 8.99 0.43 14.24
N THR A 33 8.32 0.99 15.24
CA THR A 33 7.33 0.29 16.09
C THR A 33 6.02 -0.01 15.37
N ALA A 34 5.78 0.56 14.18
CA ALA A 34 4.62 0.19 13.39
C ALA A 34 4.77 -1.21 12.81
N LEU A 35 6.00 -1.66 12.51
CA LEU A 35 6.24 -3.00 11.98
C LEU A 35 5.84 -4.07 13.01
N ASP A 36 6.13 -3.88 14.30
CA ASP A 36 5.71 -4.76 15.41
C ASP A 36 4.20 -4.97 15.42
N LYS A 37 3.44 -3.90 15.20
CA LYS A 37 1.97 -3.90 15.24
C LYS A 37 1.36 -4.61 14.04
N VAL A 38 2.02 -4.56 12.88
CA VAL A 38 1.47 -5.10 11.62
C VAL A 38 2.01 -6.47 11.25
N ALA A 39 3.18 -6.87 11.76
CA ALA A 39 3.84 -8.14 11.40
C ALA A 39 2.96 -9.37 11.68
N ASP A 40 2.11 -9.33 12.70
CA ASP A 40 1.18 -10.42 13.04
C ASP A 40 -0.06 -10.45 12.14
N THR A 41 -0.40 -9.32 11.50
CA THR A 41 -1.67 -9.15 10.77
C THR A 41 -1.48 -9.10 9.25
N LEU A 42 -0.34 -8.59 8.78
CA LEU A 42 -0.02 -8.41 7.37
C LEU A 42 1.10 -9.35 6.95
N GLN A 43 0.84 -10.13 5.90
CA GLN A 43 1.86 -10.94 5.22
C GLN A 43 2.25 -10.26 3.90
N PRO A 44 3.47 -10.45 3.38
CA PRO A 44 3.89 -9.87 2.11
C PRO A 44 2.91 -10.18 0.97
N GLU A 45 2.31 -11.37 0.94
CA GLU A 45 1.36 -11.81 -0.07
C GLU A 45 0.03 -11.03 -0.06
N CYS A 46 -0.26 -10.29 1.02
CA CYS A 46 -1.45 -9.43 1.11
C CYS A 46 -1.34 -8.19 0.20
N PHE A 47 -0.13 -7.82 -0.24
CA PHE A 47 0.07 -6.74 -1.19
C PHE A 47 -0.21 -7.25 -2.61
N TYR A 48 -1.01 -6.52 -3.38
CA TYR A 48 -1.33 -6.86 -4.77
C TYR A 48 -0.18 -6.54 -5.71
N ASP A 49 0.52 -5.41 -5.50
CA ASP A 49 1.66 -5.04 -6.32
C ASP A 49 2.90 -5.84 -5.89
N LYS A 50 3.47 -6.63 -6.82
CA LYS A 50 4.65 -7.45 -6.52
C LYS A 50 5.83 -6.64 -5.99
N ARG A 51 5.97 -5.37 -6.40
CA ARG A 51 7.02 -4.47 -5.91
C ARG A 51 6.81 -4.16 -4.43
N ASN A 52 5.56 -3.92 -4.02
CA ASN A 52 5.22 -3.66 -2.63
C ASN A 52 5.41 -4.90 -1.76
N GLN A 53 5.09 -6.10 -2.28
CA GLN A 53 5.40 -7.37 -1.59
C GLN A 53 6.88 -7.48 -1.25
N VAL A 54 7.76 -7.29 -2.24
CA VAL A 54 9.23 -7.40 -2.07
C VAL A 54 9.76 -6.36 -1.08
N ILE A 55 9.21 -5.14 -1.10
CA ILE A 55 9.59 -4.09 -0.15
C ILE A 55 9.20 -4.51 1.28
N PHE A 56 7.98 -4.99 1.49
CA PHE A 56 7.53 -5.42 2.82
C PHE A 56 8.31 -6.64 3.32
N GLU A 57 8.58 -7.62 2.45
CA GLU A 57 9.40 -8.78 2.76
C GLU A 57 10.81 -8.38 3.23
N ALA A 58 11.45 -7.44 2.53
CA ALA A 58 12.76 -6.92 2.94
C ALA A 58 12.69 -6.20 4.30
N MET A 59 11.63 -5.43 4.57
CA MET A 59 11.44 -4.79 5.88
C MET A 59 11.34 -5.79 7.02
N ILE A 60 10.53 -6.84 6.82
CA ILE A 60 10.37 -7.92 7.80
C ILE A 60 11.70 -8.65 8.02
N SER A 61 12.41 -8.99 6.95
CA SER A 61 13.72 -9.64 7.05
C SER A 61 14.74 -8.80 7.83
N LEU A 62 14.78 -7.48 7.60
CA LEU A 62 15.67 -6.56 8.32
C LEU A 62 15.27 -6.39 9.79
N TYR A 63 13.99 -6.54 10.11
CA TYR A 63 13.49 -6.45 11.47
C TYR A 63 13.74 -7.71 12.29
N GLN A 64 13.69 -8.88 11.64
CA GLN A 64 13.96 -10.18 12.26
C GLN A 64 15.47 -10.50 12.35
N SER A 65 16.34 -9.66 11.78
CA SER A 65 17.80 -9.76 11.86
C SER A 65 18.34 -9.10 13.13
#